data_AF-A0A9P7BL79-F1
#
_entry.id   AF-A0A9P7BL79-F1
#
_cell.length_a   1.000
_cell.length_b   1.000
_cell.length_c   1.000
_cell.angle_alpha   90.00
_cell.angle_beta   90.00
_cell.angle_gamma   90.00
#
_symmetry.space_group_name_H-M   'P 1'
#
loop_
_entity.id
_entity.type
_entity.pdbx_description
1 polymer ?
#
loop_
_entity_poly.entity_id
_entity_poly.type
_entity_poly.pdbx_seq_one_letter_code
_entity_poly.pdbx_strand_id
1 'polypeptide(L)'
;MRLSCSKIIHRVQKGFMPGRFIGDNGLLMQLVKTEAEQRQSTEVGLLLDQEKAYDRVNPEYLKQVLLKFGFPSTIVQIIDKLFFETQIQINVSGFFTSSLQQSRGLRQGDPLPPLLFNIQWVEKWFQCFRLANLTLYNF
;
A
#
# COMPACT_ATOMS: atom_id res chain seq x y z
N MET A 1 -9.77 22.21 -1.19
CA MET A 1 -10.25 20.81 -0.99
C MET A 1 -9.15 20.02 -0.30
N ARG A 2 -9.29 19.66 0.98
CA ARG A 2 -8.28 18.84 1.69
C ARG A 2 -8.49 17.37 1.34
N LEU A 3 -7.63 16.81 0.49
CA LEU A 3 -7.54 15.36 0.28
C LEU A 3 -7.03 14.74 1.57
N SER A 4 -7.93 14.14 2.34
CA SER A 4 -7.53 13.35 3.51
C SER A 4 -7.43 11.91 3.06
N CYS A 5 -6.25 11.30 3.22
CA CYS A 5 -6.03 9.89 2.90
C CYS A 5 -6.99 8.96 3.65
N SER A 6 -7.52 9.40 4.81
CA SER A 6 -8.56 8.71 5.57
C SER A 6 -9.89 8.57 4.84
N LYS A 7 -10.16 9.37 3.79
CA LYS A 7 -11.34 9.22 2.92
C LYS A 7 -11.13 8.20 1.80
N ILE A 8 -9.87 7.93 1.44
CA ILE A 8 -9.49 6.98 0.38
C ILE A 8 -9.28 5.59 0.98
N ILE A 9 -8.61 5.52 2.13
CA ILE A 9 -8.20 4.27 2.76
C ILE A 9 -9.27 3.81 3.76
N HIS A 10 -9.88 2.66 3.47
CA HIS A 10 -10.96 2.06 4.27
C HIS A 10 -10.56 1.84 5.74
N ARG A 11 -11.52 1.89 6.67
CA ARG A 11 -11.27 1.87 8.13
C ARG A 11 -10.62 0.58 8.64
N VAL A 12 -10.83 -0.53 7.93
CA VAL A 12 -10.22 -1.83 8.25
C VAL A 12 -8.71 -1.88 7.98
N GLN A 13 -8.20 -0.99 7.13
CA GLN A 13 -6.75 -0.85 6.94
C GLN A 13 -6.13 -0.14 8.15
N LYS A 14 -5.53 -0.88 9.08
CA LYS A 14 -4.95 -0.29 10.29
C LYS A 14 -3.48 0.15 10.11
N GLY A 15 -2.73 -0.55 9.26
CA GLY A 15 -1.30 -0.30 9.06
C GLY A 15 -1.01 1.11 8.54
N PHE A 16 -0.05 1.78 9.18
CA PHE A 16 0.47 3.10 8.77
C PHE A 16 -0.59 4.21 8.66
N MET A 17 -1.66 4.10 9.45
CA MET A 17 -2.73 5.08 9.49
C MET A 17 -2.81 5.72 10.89
N PRO A 18 -2.70 7.06 11.00
CA PRO A 18 -2.82 7.74 12.28
C PRO A 18 -4.13 7.42 13.00
N GLY A 19 -4.04 7.13 14.30
CA GLY A 19 -5.21 6.84 15.14
C GLY A 19 -5.86 5.47 14.87
N ARG A 20 -5.19 4.56 14.15
CA ARG A 20 -5.67 3.19 13.94
C ARG A 20 -4.76 2.21 14.67
N PHE A 21 -5.35 1.36 15.51
CA PHE A 21 -4.60 0.39 16.29
C PHE A 21 -4.58 -0.97 15.59
N ILE A 22 -3.39 -1.59 15.49
CA ILE A 22 -3.22 -2.89 14.84
C ILE A 22 -3.87 -4.03 15.65
N GLY A 23 -3.96 -3.89 16.97
CA GLY A 23 -4.61 -4.89 17.83
C GLY A 23 -6.08 -5.11 17.51
N ASP A 24 -6.76 -4.11 16.95
CA ASP A 24 -8.15 -4.25 16.46
C ASP A 24 -8.27 -5.37 15.42
N ASN A 25 -7.27 -5.51 14.53
CA ASN A 25 -7.27 -6.56 13.51
C ASN A 25 -7.06 -7.94 14.14
N GLY A 26 -6.23 -8.04 15.18
CA GLY A 26 -6.06 -9.28 15.94
C GLY A 26 -7.36 -9.71 16.63
N LEU A 27 -8.06 -8.77 17.26
CA LEU A 27 -9.36 -9.02 17.87
C LEU A 27 -10.41 -9.43 16.82
N LEU A 28 -10.50 -8.71 15.70
CA LEU A 28 -11.42 -9.04 14.61
C LEU A 28 -11.17 -10.45 14.06
N MET A 29 -9.90 -10.81 13.84
CA MET A 29 -9.54 -12.16 13.38
C MET A 29 -9.95 -13.24 14.38
N GLN A 30 -9.78 -12.99 15.69
CA GLN A 30 -10.21 -13.92 16.72
C GLN A 30 -11.73 -14.09 16.73
N LEU A 31 -12.50 -13.00 16.59
CA LEU A 31 -13.95 -13.04 16.53
C LEU A 31 -14.46 -13.81 15.32
N VAL A 32 -13.93 -13.52 14.12
CA VAL A 32 -14.28 -14.23 12.87
C VAL A 32 -13.94 -15.72 12.99
N LYS A 33 -12.79 -16.06 13.56
CA LYS A 33 -12.40 -17.46 13.79
C LYS A 33 -13.38 -18.17 14.73
N THR A 34 -13.69 -17.57 15.89
CA THR A 34 -14.63 -18.15 16.86
C THR A 34 -16.03 -18.32 16.27
N GLU A 35 -16.52 -17.35 15.50
CA GLU A 35 -17.80 -17.46 14.80
C GLU A 35 -17.80 -18.61 13.78
N ALA A 36 -16.76 -18.72 12.96
CA ALA A 36 -16.62 -19.78 11.97
C ALA A 36 -16.60 -21.18 12.63
N GLU A 37 -15.91 -21.33 13.76
CA GLU A 37 -15.89 -22.57 14.55
C GLU A 37 -17.28 -22.90 15.11
N GLN A 38 -17.99 -21.92 15.67
CA GLN A 38 -19.35 -22.12 16.20
C GLN A 38 -20.36 -22.52 15.13
N ARG A 39 -20.21 -21.99 13.90
CA ARG A 39 -21.08 -22.30 12.77
C ARG A 39 -20.66 -23.53 11.98
N GLN A 40 -19.54 -24.17 12.34
CA GLN A 40 -18.92 -25.22 11.53
C GLN A 40 -18.76 -24.78 10.06
N SER A 41 -18.36 -23.52 9.86
CA SER A 41 -18.25 -22.91 8.55
C SER A 41 -17.22 -23.65 7.68
N THR A 42 -17.54 -23.82 6.40
CA THR A 42 -16.63 -24.37 5.39
C THR A 42 -15.84 -23.26 4.66
N GLU A 43 -16.02 -22.00 5.06
CA GLU A 43 -15.32 -20.86 4.48
C GLU A 43 -13.83 -20.86 4.84
N VAL A 44 -13.03 -20.21 4.00
CA VAL A 44 -11.57 -20.16 4.16
C VAL A 44 -11.09 -18.73 4.36
N GLY A 45 -10.20 -18.54 5.33
CA GLY A 45 -9.48 -17.29 5.52
C GLY A 45 -8.26 -17.22 4.61
N LEU A 46 -8.12 -16.14 3.85
CA LEU A 46 -6.95 -15.89 3.00
C LEU A 46 -5.98 -14.94 3.69
N LEU A 47 -4.79 -15.45 4.01
CA LEU A 47 -3.67 -14.67 4.54
C LEU A 47 -2.69 -14.41 3.39
N LEU A 48 -2.70 -13.18 2.89
CA LEU A 48 -1.86 -12.78 1.75
C LEU A 48 -0.78 -11.84 2.22
N ASP A 49 0.47 -12.16 1.84
CA ASP A 49 1.62 -11.29 2.05
C ASP A 49 2.21 -10.88 0.71
N GLN A 50 2.74 -9.65 0.64
CA GLN A 50 3.36 -9.14 -0.57
C GLN A 50 4.88 -9.17 -0.46
N GLU A 51 5.51 -10.06 -1.24
CA GLU A 51 6.95 -10.13 -1.35
C GLU A 51 7.55 -8.78 -1.80
N LYS A 52 8.46 -8.23 -0.99
CA LYS A 52 9.18 -6.97 -1.26
C LYS A 52 8.24 -5.83 -1.64
N ALA A 53 7.22 -5.61 -0.82
CA ALA A 53 6.12 -4.67 -1.05
C ALA A 53 6.58 -3.27 -1.52
N TYR A 54 7.60 -2.70 -0.87
CA TYR A 54 8.14 -1.39 -1.24
C TYR A 54 8.99 -1.43 -2.50
N ASP A 55 9.87 -2.43 -2.67
CA ASP A 55 10.81 -2.50 -3.80
C ASP A 55 10.09 -2.76 -5.14
N ARG A 56 8.91 -3.37 -5.09
CA ARG A 56 8.10 -3.71 -6.28
C ARG A 56 7.10 -2.64 -6.69
N VAL A 57 7.13 -1.47 -6.06
CA VAL A 57 6.28 -0.33 -6.48
C VAL A 57 6.68 0.10 -7.90
N ASN A 58 5.71 0.11 -8.81
CA ASN A 58 5.88 0.62 -10.16
C ASN A 58 5.60 2.14 -10.18
N PRO A 59 6.55 2.98 -10.63
CA PRO A 59 6.41 4.44 -10.62
C PRO A 59 5.20 4.93 -11.42
N GLU A 60 5.03 4.40 -12.63
CA GLU A 60 3.98 4.83 -13.56
C GLU A 60 2.60 4.43 -13.05
N TYR A 61 2.48 3.23 -12.47
CA TYR A 61 1.25 2.82 -11.81
C TYR A 61 0.92 3.73 -10.63
N LEU A 62 1.88 4.00 -9.74
CA LEU A 62 1.68 4.88 -8.59
C LEU A 62 1.20 6.28 -9.05
N LYS A 63 1.82 6.83 -10.10
CA LYS A 63 1.45 8.10 -10.71
C LYS A 63 -0.01 8.11 -11.17
N GLN A 64 -0.42 7.09 -11.92
CA GLN A 64 -1.79 6.94 -12.39
C GLN A 64 -2.80 6.81 -11.25
N VAL A 65 -2.47 6.04 -10.20
CA VAL A 65 -3.35 5.88 -9.03
C VAL A 65 -3.51 7.20 -8.28
N LEU A 66 -2.44 7.94 -8.04
CA LEU A 66 -2.51 9.25 -7.37
C LEU A 66 -3.37 10.24 -8.17
N LEU A 67 -3.19 10.30 -9.49
CA LEU A 67 -4.03 11.13 -10.36
C LEU A 67 -5.49 10.70 -10.33
N LYS A 68 -5.77 9.38 -10.35
CA LYS A 68 -7.12 8.83 -10.26
C LYS A 68 -7.84 9.22 -8.96
N PHE A 69 -7.12 9.25 -7.83
CA PHE A 69 -7.67 9.69 -6.55
C PHE A 69 -7.73 11.22 -6.40
N GLY A 70 -7.41 11.97 -7.45
CA GLY A 70 -7.56 13.42 -7.50
C GLY A 70 -6.41 14.21 -6.89
N PHE A 71 -5.24 13.60 -6.69
CA PHE A 71 -4.06 14.35 -6.23
C PHE A 71 -3.63 15.38 -7.30
N PRO A 72 -3.30 16.61 -6.91
CA PRO A 72 -2.80 17.63 -7.83
C PRO A 72 -1.58 17.13 -8.62
N SER A 73 -1.55 17.40 -9.92
CA SER A 73 -0.44 17.00 -10.81
C SER A 73 0.92 17.49 -10.30
N THR A 74 0.98 18.69 -9.72
CA THR A 74 2.20 19.22 -9.08
C THR A 74 2.71 18.33 -7.95
N ILE A 75 1.83 17.83 -7.07
CA ILE A 75 2.23 16.93 -5.97
C ILE A 75 2.70 15.60 -6.53
N VAL A 76 1.97 15.06 -7.52
CA VAL A 76 2.35 13.81 -8.19
C VAL A 76 3.74 13.91 -8.82
N GLN A 77 4.04 15.01 -9.52
CA GLN A 77 5.36 15.27 -10.09
C GLN A 77 6.45 15.41 -9.03
N ILE A 78 6.17 16.03 -7.88
CA ILE A 78 7.13 16.13 -6.78
C ILE A 78 7.44 14.73 -6.23
N ILE A 79 6.43 13.89 -6.01
CA ILE A 79 6.61 12.51 -5.55
C ILE A 79 7.43 11.71 -6.57
N ASP A 80 7.12 11.85 -7.85
CA ASP A 80 7.81 11.16 -8.95
C ASP A 80 9.31 11.50 -8.94
N LYS A 81 9.63 12.80 -8.88
CA LYS A 81 11.00 13.30 -8.78
C LYS A 81 11.73 12.83 -7.52
N LEU A 82 11.04 12.87 -6.38
CA LEU A 82 11.61 12.53 -5.09
C LEU A 82 12.05 11.08 -5.01
N PHE A 83 11.29 10.15 -5.60
CA PHE A 83 11.55 8.71 -5.47
C PHE A 83 12.20 8.08 -6.71
N PHE A 84 11.95 8.58 -7.93
CA PHE A 84 12.29 7.85 -9.16
C PHE A 84 13.22 8.61 -10.12
N GLU A 85 13.40 9.92 -9.95
CA GLU A 85 14.42 10.70 -10.67
C GLU A 85 15.73 10.83 -9.87
N THR A 86 15.93 9.96 -8.88
CA THR A 86 17.11 9.99 -8.02
C THR A 86 18.17 8.98 -8.47
N GLN A 87 19.42 9.41 -8.34
CA GLN A 87 20.62 8.58 -8.52
C GLN A 87 21.01 7.95 -7.18
N ILE A 88 21.36 6.67 -7.19
CA ILE A 88 21.79 5.90 -6.02
C ILE A 88 23.22 5.42 -6.27
N GLN A 89 24.06 5.52 -5.25
CA GLN A 89 25.33 4.80 -5.18
C GLN A 89 25.30 3.88 -3.97
N ILE A 90 25.81 2.66 -4.15
CA ILE A 90 25.85 1.66 -3.09
C ILE A 90 27.26 1.71 -2.48
N ASN A 91 27.34 1.86 -1.17
CA ASN A 91 28.61 1.76 -0.45
C ASN A 91 28.86 0.29 -0.07
N VAL A 92 29.94 -0.29 -0.61
CA VAL A 92 30.40 -1.63 -0.30
C VAL A 92 31.77 -1.51 0.37
N SER A 93 31.81 -1.71 1.69
CA SER A 93 33.05 -1.69 2.49
C SER A 93 33.90 -0.42 2.34
N GLY A 94 33.25 0.74 2.20
CA GLY A 94 33.90 2.05 2.07
C GLY A 94 34.09 2.50 0.61
N PHE A 95 33.79 1.65 -0.37
CA PHE A 95 33.87 1.99 -1.79
C PHE A 95 32.48 2.18 -2.38
N PHE A 96 32.26 3.29 -3.08
CA PHE A 96 31.00 3.54 -3.79
C PHE A 96 31.00 2.86 -5.15
N THR A 97 29.86 2.25 -5.50
CA THR A 97 29.60 1.77 -6.86
C THR A 97 29.43 2.94 -7.84
N SER A 98 29.35 2.62 -9.14
CA SER A 98 28.81 3.55 -10.12
C SER A 98 27.39 4.00 -9.72
N SER A 99 27.03 5.19 -10.19
CA SER A 99 25.69 5.73 -10.00
C SER A 99 24.67 4.91 -10.78
N LEU A 100 23.56 4.58 -10.12
CA LEU A 100 22.47 3.80 -10.67
C LEU A 100 21.17 4.58 -10.47
N GLN A 101 20.35 4.68 -11.51
CA GLN A 101 19.03 5.30 -11.37
C GLN A 101 18.04 4.33 -10.71
N GLN A 102 17.28 4.84 -9.74
CA GLN A 102 16.20 4.08 -9.12
C GLN A 102 15.01 3.95 -10.08
N SER A 103 14.90 2.81 -10.78
CA SER A 103 13.82 2.56 -11.75
C SER A 103 12.50 2.11 -11.11
N ARG A 104 12.52 1.63 -9.88
CA ARG A 104 11.38 1.04 -9.18
C ARG A 104 11.60 1.02 -7.68
N GLY A 105 10.49 0.89 -6.98
CA GLY A 105 10.46 0.75 -5.54
C GLY A 105 10.45 2.07 -4.78
N LEU A 106 10.00 2.03 -3.54
CA LEU A 106 10.07 3.17 -2.62
C LEU A 106 11.17 2.93 -1.59
N ARG A 107 11.86 4.00 -1.19
CA ARG A 107 12.97 3.92 -0.22
C ARG A 107 12.45 3.59 1.17
N GLN A 108 12.96 2.55 1.79
CA GLN A 108 12.61 2.22 3.17
C GLN A 108 13.29 3.20 4.14
N GLY A 109 12.60 3.58 5.21
CA GLY A 109 13.09 4.54 6.21
C GLY A 109 12.52 5.95 6.05
N ASP A 110 11.95 6.28 4.89
CA ASP A 110 11.23 7.54 4.71
C ASP A 110 9.80 7.46 5.32
N PRO A 111 9.24 8.57 5.82
CA PRO A 111 7.91 8.57 6.44
C PRO A 111 6.75 8.48 5.43
N LEU A 112 7.00 8.81 4.15
CA LEU A 112 5.96 8.92 3.12
C LEU A 112 5.61 7.59 2.39
N PRO A 113 6.58 6.71 2.07
CA PRO A 113 6.32 5.44 1.39
C PRO A 113 5.21 4.56 1.95
N PRO A 114 5.03 4.41 3.27
CA PRO A 114 3.94 3.58 3.80
C PRO A 114 2.56 4.08 3.40
N LEU A 115 2.39 5.41 3.30
CA LEU A 115 1.14 6.02 2.87
C LEU A 115 0.91 5.86 1.37
N LEU A 116 1.93 6.11 0.55
CA LEU A 116 1.87 5.90 -0.91
C LEU A 116 1.55 4.45 -1.25
N PHE A 117 2.17 3.52 -0.51
CA PHE A 117 1.88 2.10 -0.60
C PHE A 117 0.41 1.79 -0.30
N ASN A 118 -0.13 2.29 0.82
CA ASN A 118 -1.54 2.10 1.14
C ASN A 118 -2.48 2.63 0.04
N ILE A 119 -2.18 3.78 -0.56
CA ILE A 119 -3.02 4.38 -1.62
C ILE A 119 -3.02 3.53 -2.88
N GLN A 120 -1.85 3.12 -3.38
CA GLN A 120 -1.80 2.23 -4.56
C GLN A 120 -2.48 0.88 -4.30
N TRP A 121 -2.39 0.39 -3.06
CA TRP A 121 -2.89 -0.93 -2.67
C TRP A 121 -4.42 -0.96 -2.67
N VAL A 122 -5.06 0.13 -2.25
CA VAL A 122 -6.52 0.28 -2.33
C VAL A 122 -7.01 0.09 -3.77
N GLU A 123 -6.40 0.78 -4.74
CA GLU A 123 -6.78 0.64 -6.15
C GLU A 123 -6.49 -0.76 -6.68
N LYS A 124 -5.37 -1.36 -6.29
CA LYS A 124 -5.03 -2.74 -6.68
C LYS A 124 -6.06 -3.75 -6.22
N TRP A 125 -6.51 -3.66 -4.97
CA TRP A 125 -7.59 -4.51 -4.45
C TRP A 125 -8.91 -4.28 -5.19
N PHE A 126 -9.28 -3.03 -5.44
CA PHE A 126 -10.46 -2.72 -6.24
C PHE A 126 -10.41 -3.34 -7.64
N GLN A 127 -9.23 -3.39 -8.27
CA GLN A 127 -9.04 -4.04 -9.56
C GLN A 127 -9.17 -5.56 -9.43
N CYS A 128 -8.53 -6.18 -8.43
CA CYS A 128 -8.63 -7.62 -8.18
C CYS A 128 -10.07 -8.08 -7.94
N PHE A 129 -10.82 -7.37 -7.08
CA PHE A 129 -12.21 -7.74 -6.79
C PHE A 129 -13.12 -7.60 -8.02
N ARG A 130 -12.93 -6.56 -8.85
CA ARG A 130 -13.64 -6.40 -10.12
C ARG A 130 -13.35 -7.55 -11.08
N LEU A 131 -12.07 -7.92 -11.24
CA LEU A 131 -11.67 -9.01 -12.14
C LEU A 131 -12.21 -10.38 -11.69
N ALA A 132 -12.31 -10.59 -10.38
CA ALA A 132 -12.83 -11.82 -9.80
C ALA A 132 -14.36 -11.87 -9.71
N ASN A 133 -15.10 -10.85 -10.19
CA ASN A 133 -16.55 -10.71 -10.00
C ASN A 133 -16.99 -10.85 -8.53
N LEU A 134 -16.11 -10.47 -7.60
CA LEU A 134 -16.40 -10.50 -6.18
C LEU A 134 -17.11 -9.22 -5.79
N THR A 135 -18.34 -9.36 -5.29
CA THR A 135 -19.06 -8.23 -4.69
C THR A 135 -18.35 -7.86 -3.38
N LEU A 136 -17.87 -6.62 -3.29
CA LEU A 136 -17.55 -6.05 -2.00
C LEU A 136 -18.85 -5.86 -1.24
N TYR A 137 -19.22 -6.83 -0.39
CA TYR A 137 -20.20 -6.56 0.65
C TYR A 137 -19.64 -5.43 1.50
N ASN A 138 -20.43 -4.38 1.70
CA ASN A 138 -20.02 -3.17 2.41
C ASN A 138 -19.37 -3.53 3.76
N PHE A 139 -18.05 -3.40 3.82
CA PHE A 139 -17.29 -3.27 5.06
C PHE A 139 -17.01 -1.78 5.29
#